data_AF-A0A7X2SZB0-F1
#
_entry.id   AF-A0A7X2SZB0-F1
#
_cell.length_a   1.000
_cell.length_b   1.000
_cell.length_c   1.000
_cell.angle_alpha   90.00
_cell.angle_beta   90.00
_cell.angle_gamma   90.00
#
_symmetry.space_group_name_H-M   'P 1'
#
loop_
_entity.id
_entity.type
_entity.pdbx_description
1 polymer ?
#
loop_
_entity_poly.entity_id
_entity_poly.type
_entity_poly.pdbx_seq_one_letter_code
_entity_poly.pdbx_strand_id
1 'polypeptide(L)'
;AILAVSIAVARAAADELQVPLYNYIGGFNAHVLPTPMMNVINGGAHSDNKVDFQEFMIMPVGAPTVKEAIRMGSETFHHLQK
;
A
#
# COMPACT_ATOMS: atom_id res chain seq x y z
N ALA A 1 8.16 -18.73 11.02
CA ALA A 1 7.38 -19.96 10.79
C ALA A 1 5.87 -19.71 10.82
N ILE A 2 5.31 -19.21 11.93
CA ILE A 2 3.84 -19.11 12.14
C ILE A 2 3.12 -18.24 11.10
N LEU A 3 3.59 -17.01 10.85
CA LEU A 3 2.92 -16.09 9.92
C LEU A 3 2.87 -16.64 8.48
N ALA A 4 3.99 -17.23 8.02
CA ALA A 4 4.07 -17.78 6.69
C ALA A 4 3.04 -18.91 6.46
N VAL A 5 2.90 -19.81 7.44
CA VAL A 5 1.90 -20.88 7.40
C VAL A 5 0.48 -20.31 7.44
N SER A 6 0.22 -19.33 8.30
CA SER A 6 -1.09 -18.67 8.39
C SER A 6 -1.54 -18.04 7.06
N ILE A 7 -0.65 -17.27 6.41
CA ILE A 7 -0.93 -16.66 5.09
C ILE A 7 -1.13 -17.73 4.02
N ALA A 8 -0.32 -18.78 4.01
CA ALA A 8 -0.43 -19.87 3.03
C ALA A 8 -1.78 -20.58 3.12
N VAL A 9 -2.23 -20.89 4.35
CA VAL A 9 -3.53 -21.54 4.58
C VAL A 9 -4.69 -20.66 4.10
N ALA A 10 -4.68 -19.37 4.42
CA ALA A 10 -5.73 -18.44 3.97
C ALA A 10 -5.81 -18.33 2.44
N ARG A 11 -4.65 -18.33 1.76
CA ARG A 11 -4.59 -18.28 0.29
C ARG A 11 -5.07 -19.58 -0.35
N ALA A 12 -4.69 -20.72 0.21
CA ALA A 12 -5.13 -22.03 -0.29
C ALA A 12 -6.65 -22.21 -0.16
N ALA A 13 -7.24 -21.78 0.97
CA ALA A 13 -8.69 -21.85 1.17
C ALA A 13 -9.47 -20.94 0.22
N ALA A 14 -8.99 -19.73 -0.04
CA ALA A 14 -9.59 -18.83 -1.03
C ALA A 14 -9.54 -19.42 -2.45
N ASP A 15 -8.43 -20.07 -2.80
CA ASP A 15 -8.22 -20.75 -4.09
C ASP A 15 -9.16 -21.96 -4.24
N GLU A 16 -9.28 -22.82 -3.21
CA GLU A 16 -10.22 -23.95 -3.21
C GLU A 16 -11.67 -23.50 -3.42
N LEU A 17 -12.08 -22.40 -2.79
CA LEU A 17 -13.41 -21.82 -2.92
C LEU A 17 -13.60 -20.99 -4.21
N GLN A 18 -12.55 -20.81 -5.02
CA GLN A 18 -12.57 -20.00 -6.24
C GLN A 18 -13.05 -18.56 -6.01
N VAL A 19 -12.69 -17.97 -4.87
CA VAL A 19 -13.02 -16.59 -4.52
C VAL A 19 -11.74 -15.75 -4.38
N PRO A 20 -11.78 -14.44 -4.71
CA PRO A 20 -10.64 -13.57 -4.44
C PRO A 20 -10.27 -13.55 -2.95
N LEU A 21 -8.98 -13.50 -2.63
CA LEU A 21 -8.48 -13.51 -1.24
C LEU A 21 -9.11 -12.42 -0.35
N TYR A 22 -9.32 -11.22 -0.90
CA TYR A 22 -9.94 -10.12 -0.14
C TYR A 22 -11.41 -10.42 0.22
N ASN A 23 -12.14 -11.16 -0.62
CA ASN A 23 -13.49 -11.64 -0.31
C ASN A 23 -13.46 -12.77 0.72
N TYR A 24 -12.48 -13.66 0.64
CA TYR A 24 -12.30 -14.72 1.64
C TYR A 24 -12.04 -14.16 3.05
N ILE A 25 -11.21 -13.10 3.15
CA ILE A 25 -10.86 -12.47 4.43
C ILE A 25 -11.95 -11.50 4.91
N GLY A 26 -12.47 -10.65 4.03
CA GLY A 26 -13.36 -9.54 4.38
C GLY A 26 -14.85 -9.77 4.13
N GLY A 27 -15.22 -10.94 3.60
CA GLY A 27 -16.59 -11.27 3.21
C GLY A 27 -17.04 -10.59 1.92
N PHE A 28 -18.32 -10.75 1.58
CA PHE A 28 -18.90 -10.28 0.31
C PHE A 28 -18.88 -8.77 0.11
N ASN A 29 -18.75 -7.99 1.20
CA ASN A 29 -18.78 -6.53 1.17
C ASN A 29 -17.37 -5.92 1.19
N ALA A 30 -16.31 -6.69 0.94
CA ALA A 30 -14.94 -6.19 0.87
C ALA A 30 -14.69 -5.44 -0.46
N HIS A 31 -15.12 -4.17 -0.53
CA HIS A 31 -15.08 -3.36 -1.77
C HIS A 31 -14.34 -2.02 -1.64
N VAL A 32 -13.94 -1.64 -0.42
CA VAL A 32 -13.26 -0.37 -0.18
C VAL A 32 -11.77 -0.50 -0.53
N LEU A 33 -11.32 0.33 -1.47
CA LEU A 33 -9.90 0.46 -1.77
C LEU A 33 -9.28 1.54 -0.89
N PRO A 34 -8.07 1.31 -0.31
CA PRO A 34 -7.45 2.27 0.59
C PRO A 34 -6.82 3.45 -0.16
N THR A 35 -6.81 4.62 0.47
CA THR A 35 -5.97 5.75 0.01
C THR A 35 -4.50 5.45 0.31
N PRO A 36 -3.62 5.40 -0.69
CA PRO A 36 -2.24 5.01 -0.48
C PRO A 36 -1.46 6.09 0.28
N MET A 37 -0.64 5.67 1.23
CA MET A 37 0.44 6.48 1.81
C MET A 37 1.73 6.09 1.10
N MET A 38 2.32 7.01 0.33
CA MET A 38 3.48 6.72 -0.51
C MET A 38 4.70 7.45 0.03
N ASN A 39 5.69 6.72 0.54
CA ASN A 39 6.95 7.29 1.04
C ASN A 39 7.76 7.89 -0.12
N VAL A 40 8.18 9.14 0.02
CA VAL A 40 8.89 9.90 -1.02
C VAL A 40 10.22 10.51 -0.55
N ILE A 41 10.38 10.80 0.75
CA ILE A 41 11.62 11.35 1.32
C ILE A 41 11.93 10.60 2.60
N ASN A 42 13.17 10.13 2.72
CA ASN A 42 13.69 9.51 3.93
C ASN A 42 14.64 10.48 4.67
N GLY A 43 14.60 10.43 5.99
CA GLY A 43 15.47 11.16 6.89
C GLY A 43 15.82 10.33 8.12
N GLY A 44 16.26 10.99 9.19
CA GLY A 44 16.62 10.37 10.45
C GLY A 44 17.70 9.31 10.28
N ALA A 45 17.61 8.19 11.02
CA ALA A 45 18.62 7.13 10.99
C ALA A 45 18.76 6.41 9.63
N HIS A 46 17.86 6.65 8.68
CA HIS A 46 17.93 6.08 7.34
C HIS A 46 18.68 6.97 6.33
N SER A 47 19.14 8.16 6.72
CA SER A 47 19.85 9.07 5.82
C SER A 47 20.71 10.12 6.56
N ASP A 48 21.85 10.50 5.97
CA ASP A 48 22.82 11.47 6.56
C ASP A 48 22.38 12.95 6.44
N ASN A 49 21.12 13.22 6.12
CA ASN A 49 20.55 14.55 5.94
C ASN A 49 20.06 15.14 7.28
N LYS A 50 20.01 16.48 7.38
CA LYS A 50 19.61 17.23 8.58
C LYS A 50 18.11 17.14 8.94
N VAL A 51 17.44 16.11 8.46
CA VAL A 51 15.99 15.95 8.62
C VAL A 51 15.76 14.94 9.73
N ASP A 52 15.18 15.39 10.84
CA ASP A 52 15.01 14.55 12.04
C ASP A 52 13.94 13.46 11.85
N PHE A 53 12.93 13.71 11.01
CA PHE A 53 11.87 12.75 10.75
C PHE A 53 12.30 11.67 9.75
N GLN A 54 11.89 10.43 10.03
CA GLN A 54 12.34 9.25 9.31
C GLN A 54 11.77 9.15 7.89
N GLU A 55 10.47 9.42 7.72
CA GLU A 55 9.77 9.23 6.45
C GLU A 55 8.75 10.35 6.25
N PHE A 56 8.72 10.91 5.05
CA PHE A 56 7.69 11.84 4.60
C PHE A 56 6.92 11.17 3.47
N MET A 57 5.62 11.06 3.65
CA MET A 57 4.73 10.38 2.72
C MET A 57 3.77 11.38 2.07
N ILE A 58 3.43 11.12 0.81
CA ILE A 58 2.34 11.80 0.11
C ILE A 58 1.07 10.95 0.14
N MET A 59 -0.09 11.62 0.18
CA MET A 59 -1.40 10.98 0.18
C MET A 59 -2.34 11.67 -0.82
N PRO A 60 -2.71 11.02 -1.93
CA PRO A 60 -3.61 11.58 -2.94
C PRO A 60 -5.09 11.44 -2.51
N VAL A 61 -5.47 12.14 -1.43
CA VAL A 61 -6.82 12.06 -0.83
C VAL A 61 -7.96 12.52 -1.76
N GLY A 62 -7.64 13.34 -2.78
CA GLY A 62 -8.61 13.84 -3.77
C GLY A 62 -8.76 12.96 -5.01
N ALA A 63 -8.05 11.83 -5.11
CA ALA A 63 -8.13 10.97 -6.28
C ALA A 63 -9.49 10.25 -6.35
N PRO A 64 -10.17 10.23 -7.51
CA PRO A 64 -11.48 9.60 -7.64
C PRO A 64 -11.41 8.06 -7.65
N THR A 65 -10.23 7.48 -7.91
CA THR A 65 -10.00 6.03 -7.89
C THR A 65 -8.58 5.73 -7.41
N VAL A 66 -8.31 4.52 -6.92
CA VAL A 66 -6.94 4.11 -6.56
C VAL A 66 -6.00 4.10 -7.77
N LYS A 67 -6.50 3.85 -8.98
CA LYS A 67 -5.70 3.98 -10.20
C LYS A 67 -5.18 5.41 -10.38
N GLU A 68 -6.07 6.40 -10.22
CA GLU A 68 -5.68 7.80 -10.28
C GLU A 68 -4.78 8.21 -9.10
N ALA A 69 -5.02 7.66 -7.91
CA ALA A 69 -4.17 7.87 -6.74
C ALA A 69 -2.72 7.42 -7.01
N ILE A 70 -2.54 6.23 -7.59
CA ILE A 70 -1.22 5.70 -7.96
C ILE A 70 -0.57 6.56 -9.05
N ARG A 71 -1.34 7.01 -10.05
CA ARG A 71 -0.84 7.91 -11.11
C ARG A 71 -0.33 9.23 -10.53
N MET A 72 -1.14 9.91 -9.71
CA MET A 72 -0.78 11.17 -9.05
C MET A 72 0.48 11.01 -8.19
N GLY A 73 0.56 9.92 -7.42
CA GLY A 73 1.73 9.61 -6.62
C GLY A 73 2.99 9.38 -7.46
N SER A 74 2.88 8.61 -8.54
CA SER A 74 3.99 8.35 -9.47
C SER A 74 4.47 9.62 -10.16
N GLU A 75 3.56 10.45 -10.66
CA GLU A 75 3.91 11.75 -11.25
C GLU A 75 4.63 12.64 -10.24
N THR A 76 4.13 12.74 -9.01
CA THR A 76 4.76 13.53 -7.95
C THR A 76 6.16 13.01 -7.62
N PHE A 77 6.33 11.70 -7.52
CA PHE A 77 7.62 11.06 -7.25
C PHE A 77 8.66 11.36 -8.34
N HIS A 78 8.30 11.21 -9.62
CA HIS A 78 9.21 11.50 -10.73
C HIS A 78 9.51 13.00 -10.90
N HIS A 79 8.59 13.89 -10.52
CA HIS A 79 8.87 15.33 -10.47
C HIS A 79 9.79 15.71 -9.32
N LEU A 80 9.68 15.02 -8.17
CA LEU A 80 10.55 15.24 -7.01
C LEU A 80 11.99 14.73 -7.24
N GLN A 81 12.16 13.72 -8.09
CA GLN A 81 13.47 13.18 -8.45
C GLN A 81 14.27 14.11 -9.38
N LYS A 82 13.59 15.03 -10.09
CA LYS A 82 14.25 16.03 -10.94
C LYS A 82 14.81 17.17 -10.12
#